data_AF-A0A7Y0BW79-F1
#
_entry.id   AF-A0A7Y0BW79-F1
#
_cell.length_a   1.000
_cell.length_b   1.000
_cell.length_c   1.000
_cell.angle_alpha   90.00
_cell.angle_beta   90.00
_cell.angle_gamma   90.00
#
_symmetry.space_group_name_H-M   'P 1'
#
loop_
_entity.id
_entity.type
_entity.pdbx_description
1 polymer ?
#
loop_
_entity_poly.entity_id
_entity_poly.type
_entity_poly.pdbx_seq_one_letter_code
_entity_poly.pdbx_strand_id
1 'polypeptide(L)'
;MKSENSMRKCFRLLTLSLLASSSLLALAKLPPPSAEEKAKAPEAAAKAAWAGKVDAYQLCKSQDKVAASYYTTAKAAGKETKPAAAAPACADPGTFAYAAAPAEVAKPIEAAGAHSPATTAANPPSSLQPDAVVNPANPAKKL
;
A
#
# COMPACT_ATOMS: atom_id res chain seq x y z
N MET A 1 7.36 15.48 -32.78
CA MET A 1 6.59 15.38 -31.51
C MET A 1 5.12 14.95 -31.66
N LYS A 2 4.37 15.34 -32.71
CA LYS A 2 2.94 14.96 -32.87
C LYS A 2 2.73 13.45 -33.12
N SER A 3 3.66 12.79 -33.83
CA SER A 3 3.60 11.36 -34.20
C SER A 3 3.83 10.40 -33.02
N GLU A 4 4.87 10.63 -32.21
CA GLU A 4 5.15 9.81 -31.01
C GLU A 4 4.01 9.85 -29.98
N ASN A 5 3.37 11.01 -29.83
CA ASN A 5 2.27 11.16 -28.88
C ASN A 5 0.99 10.46 -29.38
N SER A 6 0.87 10.21 -30.69
CA SER A 6 -0.21 9.42 -31.29
C SER A 6 0.03 7.91 -31.06
N MET A 7 1.26 7.45 -31.26
CA MET A 7 1.63 6.04 -31.07
C MET A 7 1.54 5.60 -29.60
N ARG A 8 1.94 6.47 -28.65
CA ARG A 8 1.76 6.23 -27.22
C ARG A 8 0.28 6.17 -26.81
N LYS A 9 -0.60 6.93 -27.46
CA LYS A 9 -2.06 6.89 -27.22
C LYS A 9 -2.69 5.62 -27.78
N CYS A 10 -2.34 5.23 -29.01
CA CYS A 10 -2.79 3.95 -29.58
C CYS A 10 -2.33 2.76 -28.74
N PHE A 11 -1.09 2.75 -28.26
CA PHE A 11 -0.58 1.70 -27.39
C PHE A 11 -1.32 1.63 -26.04
N ARG A 12 -1.61 2.79 -25.41
CA ARG A 12 -2.44 2.85 -24.19
C ARG A 12 -3.88 2.38 -24.42
N LEU A 13 -4.47 2.71 -25.57
CA LEU A 13 -5.83 2.27 -25.91
C LEU A 13 -5.90 0.77 -26.22
N LEU A 14 -4.88 0.22 -26.89
CA LEU A 14 -4.78 -1.21 -27.15
C LEU A 14 -4.58 -2.02 -25.87
N THR A 15 -3.74 -1.54 -24.95
CA THR A 15 -3.52 -2.18 -23.64
C THR A 15 -4.76 -2.11 -22.75
N LEU A 16 -5.50 -0.99 -22.74
CA LEU A 16 -6.79 -0.91 -22.03
C LEU A 16 -7.84 -1.87 -22.62
N SER A 17 -7.93 -1.95 -23.95
CA SER A 17 -8.90 -2.82 -24.64
C SER A 17 -8.61 -4.31 -24.39
N LEU A 18 -7.33 -4.70 -24.41
CA LEU A 18 -6.91 -6.06 -24.12
C LEU A 18 -7.20 -6.44 -22.65
N LEU A 19 -6.99 -5.52 -21.71
CA LEU A 19 -7.25 -5.75 -20.28
C LEU A 19 -8.76 -5.79 -19.96
N ALA A 20 -9.58 -5.02 -20.67
CA ALA A 20 -11.04 -5.08 -20.53
C ALA A 20 -11.63 -6.40 -21.07
N SER A 21 -11.03 -6.95 -22.14
CA SER A 21 -11.53 -8.16 -22.81
C SER A 21 -11.26 -9.44 -22.00
N SER A 22 -10.24 -9.45 -21.13
CA SER A 22 -9.94 -10.62 -20.28
C SER A 22 -10.89 -10.81 -19.10
N SER A 23 -11.74 -9.82 -18.79
CA SER A 23 -12.63 -9.87 -17.61
C SER A 23 -13.98 -10.58 -17.86
N LEU A 24 -14.38 -10.81 -19.12
CA LEU A 24 -15.71 -11.36 -19.45
C LEU A 24 -15.72 -12.87 -19.74
N LEU A 25 -14.56 -13.53 -19.86
CA LEU A 25 -14.49 -14.96 -20.22
C LEU A 25 -14.68 -15.92 -19.02
N ALA A 26 -14.86 -15.42 -17.80
CA ALA A 26 -14.95 -16.25 -16.58
C ALA A 26 -16.36 -16.38 -15.97
N LEU A 27 -17.41 -15.84 -16.61
CA LEU A 27 -18.79 -15.84 -16.07
C LEU A 27 -19.77 -16.73 -16.85
N ALA A 28 -19.27 -17.61 -17.73
CA ALA A 28 -20.09 -18.66 -18.32
C ALA A 28 -20.32 -19.78 -17.28
N LYS A 29 -21.52 -19.82 -16.67
CA LYS A 29 -22.12 -20.91 -15.86
C LYS A 29 -21.12 -22.01 -15.43
N LEU A 30 -20.20 -21.70 -14.52
CA LEU A 30 -19.31 -22.73 -13.99
C LEU A 30 -20.13 -23.73 -13.16
N PRO A 31 -19.91 -25.04 -13.32
CA PRO A 31 -20.42 -26.03 -12.38
C PRO A 31 -19.94 -25.66 -10.97
N PRO A 32 -20.74 -25.95 -9.92
CA PRO A 32 -20.30 -25.72 -8.55
C PRO A 32 -18.90 -26.30 -8.35
N PRO A 33 -17.98 -25.58 -7.67
CA PRO A 33 -16.60 -26.01 -7.53
C PRO A 33 -16.58 -27.43 -7.01
N SER A 34 -15.87 -28.29 -7.75
CA SER A 34 -15.73 -29.70 -7.42
C SER A 34 -15.13 -29.84 -6.02
N ALA A 35 -15.35 -30.96 -5.34
CA ALA A 35 -14.85 -31.15 -3.96
C ALA A 35 -13.33 -30.91 -3.84
N GLU A 36 -12.59 -31.13 -4.93
CA GLU A 36 -11.16 -30.88 -5.04
C GLU A 36 -10.78 -29.37 -5.01
N GLU A 37 -11.63 -28.48 -5.52
CA GLU A 37 -11.39 -27.03 -5.48
C GLU A 37 -11.70 -26.44 -4.10
N LYS A 38 -12.71 -26.95 -3.41
CA LYS A 38 -12.97 -26.60 -2.00
C LYS A 38 -11.82 -27.03 -1.08
N ALA A 39 -11.14 -28.14 -1.40
CA ALA A 39 -10.00 -28.62 -0.64
C ALA A 39 -8.74 -27.75 -0.82
N LYS A 40 -8.56 -27.07 -1.95
CA LYS A 40 -7.42 -26.18 -2.22
C LYS A 40 -7.60 -24.75 -1.68
N ALA A 41 -8.83 -24.33 -1.40
CA ALA A 41 -9.12 -23.01 -0.84
C ALA A 41 -8.39 -22.70 0.49
N PRO A 42 -8.35 -23.59 1.50
CA PRO A 42 -7.60 -23.32 2.74
C PRO A 42 -6.09 -23.21 2.49
N GLU A 43 -5.54 -23.99 1.56
CA GLU A 43 -4.11 -23.90 1.21
C GLU A 43 -3.79 -22.59 0.49
N ALA A 44 -4.66 -22.14 -0.42
CA ALA A 44 -4.51 -20.85 -1.08
C ALA A 44 -4.61 -19.68 -0.08
N ALA A 45 -5.55 -19.74 0.87
CA ALA A 45 -5.67 -18.74 1.93
C ALA A 45 -4.43 -18.73 2.84
N ALA A 46 -3.90 -19.90 3.21
CA ALA A 46 -2.68 -20.00 4.01
C ALA A 46 -1.46 -19.43 3.26
N LYS A 47 -1.31 -19.73 1.96
CA LYS A 47 -0.26 -19.16 1.11
C LYS A 47 -0.40 -17.64 0.97
N ALA A 48 -1.62 -17.13 0.78
CA ALA A 48 -1.87 -15.70 0.69
C ALA A 48 -1.54 -14.97 2.01
N ALA A 49 -1.93 -15.55 3.15
CA ALA A 49 -1.58 -15.00 4.46
C ALA A 49 -0.06 -14.99 4.69
N TRP A 50 0.65 -16.05 4.29
CA TRP A 50 2.11 -16.08 4.38
C TRP A 50 2.77 -15.10 3.42
N ALA A 51 2.32 -15.00 2.18
CA ALA A 51 2.81 -14.03 1.20
C ALA A 51 2.67 -12.59 1.73
N GLY A 52 1.53 -12.23 2.34
CA GLY A 52 1.36 -10.93 2.99
C GLY A 52 2.39 -10.66 4.09
N LYS A 53 2.82 -11.68 4.84
CA LYS A 53 3.91 -11.53 5.84
C LYS A 53 5.27 -11.33 5.17
N VAL A 54 5.54 -12.03 4.04
CA VAL A 54 6.76 -11.84 3.25
C VAL A 54 6.82 -10.43 2.68
N ASP A 55 5.72 -9.92 2.14
CA ASP A 55 5.65 -8.57 1.59
C ASP A 55 5.91 -7.52 2.67
N ALA A 56 5.32 -7.69 3.86
CA ALA A 56 5.59 -6.82 5.00
C ALA A 56 7.07 -6.86 5.43
N TYR A 57 7.69 -8.04 5.44
CA TYR A 57 9.11 -8.18 5.74
C TYR A 57 9.99 -7.46 4.71
N GLN A 58 9.71 -7.60 3.42
CA GLN A 58 10.47 -6.92 2.37
C GLN A 58 10.30 -5.39 2.42
N LEU A 59 9.09 -4.91 2.73
CA LEU A 59 8.82 -3.50 2.94
C LEU A 59 9.58 -2.95 4.15
N CYS A 60 9.67 -3.72 5.24
CA CYS A 60 10.50 -3.32 6.38
C CYS A 60 11.97 -3.20 5.99
N LYS A 61 12.53 -4.20 5.27
CA LYS A 61 13.93 -4.15 4.83
C LYS A 61 14.21 -3.00 3.87
N SER A 62 13.26 -2.62 3.02
CA SER A 62 13.46 -1.51 2.09
C SER A 62 13.51 -0.18 2.85
N GLN A 63 12.65 0.01 3.86
CA GLN A 63 12.68 1.19 4.73
C GLN A 63 14.00 1.29 5.48
N ASP A 64 14.50 0.19 6.05
CA ASP A 64 15.79 0.17 6.74
C ASP A 64 16.95 0.54 5.82
N LYS A 65 16.94 0.04 4.58
CA LYS A 65 17.97 0.39 3.58
C LYS A 65 17.93 1.88 3.22
N VAL A 66 16.74 2.47 3.07
CA VAL A 66 16.59 3.90 2.78
C VAL A 66 17.08 4.72 3.96
N ALA A 67 16.71 4.37 5.19
CA ALA A 67 17.20 5.03 6.39
C ALA A 67 18.73 4.97 6.47
N ALA A 68 19.33 3.78 6.29
CA ALA A 68 20.77 3.59 6.30
C ALA A 68 21.48 4.42 5.22
N SER A 69 20.93 4.47 4.00
CA SER A 69 21.45 5.29 2.91
C SER A 69 21.40 6.79 3.24
N TYR A 70 20.29 7.26 3.81
CA TYR A 70 20.14 8.64 4.26
C TYR A 70 21.20 9.00 5.32
N TYR A 71 21.37 8.19 6.36
CA TYR A 71 22.38 8.48 7.39
C TYR A 71 23.80 8.45 6.82
N THR A 72 24.11 7.49 5.94
CA THR A 72 25.41 7.39 5.29
C THR A 72 25.71 8.64 4.45
N THR A 73 24.75 9.05 3.62
CA THR A 73 24.89 10.23 2.75
C THR A 73 24.94 11.54 3.55
N ALA A 74 24.13 11.67 4.60
CA ALA A 74 24.17 12.84 5.48
C ALA A 74 25.49 12.94 6.25
N LYS A 75 26.03 11.81 6.75
CA LYS A 75 27.36 11.78 7.37
C LYS A 75 28.45 12.17 6.37
N ALA A 76 28.40 11.65 5.14
CA ALA A 76 29.35 12.01 4.08
C ALA A 76 29.26 13.50 3.71
N ALA A 77 28.06 14.09 3.78
CA ALA A 77 27.82 15.52 3.53
C ALA A 77 28.07 16.41 4.76
N GLY A 78 28.57 15.87 5.88
CA GLY A 78 28.82 16.62 7.12
C GLY A 78 27.55 17.19 7.76
N LYS A 79 26.36 16.69 7.40
CA LYS A 79 25.10 17.12 7.99
C LYS A 79 24.82 16.33 9.25
N GLU A 80 24.51 17.03 10.34
CA GLU A 80 24.05 16.39 11.55
C GLU A 80 22.63 15.85 11.34
N THR A 81 22.43 14.59 11.75
CA THR A 81 21.14 13.90 11.65
C THR A 81 20.67 13.54 13.04
N LYS A 82 19.36 13.66 13.26
CA LYS A 82 18.77 13.22 14.53
C LYS A 82 18.93 11.69 14.66
N PRO A 83 19.20 11.14 15.86
CA PRO A 83 19.30 9.71 16.04
C PRO A 83 18.07 8.98 15.50
N ALA A 84 18.30 7.87 14.82
CA ALA A 84 17.22 7.01 14.37
C ALA A 84 16.38 6.59 15.58
N ALA A 85 15.06 6.81 15.49
CA ALA A 85 14.14 6.24 16.46
C ALA A 85 14.30 4.72 16.43
N ALA A 86 14.25 4.07 17.60
CA ALA A 86 14.36 2.63 17.70
C ALA A 86 13.15 1.98 17.01
N ALA A 87 13.35 1.56 15.76
CA ALA A 87 12.37 0.77 15.03
C ALA A 87 12.49 -0.70 15.46
N PRO A 88 11.38 -1.44 15.57
CA PRO A 88 11.42 -2.87 15.77
C PRO A 88 12.14 -3.53 14.58
N ALA A 89 12.91 -4.58 14.84
CA ALA A 89 13.57 -5.34 13.79
C ALA A 89 12.55 -5.98 12.85
N CYS A 90 12.90 -6.09 11.56
CA CYS A 90 12.07 -6.77 10.58
C CYS A 90 11.88 -8.25 10.93
N ALA A 91 10.64 -8.66 11.18
CA ALA A 91 10.31 -10.04 11.51
C ALA A 91 10.27 -10.91 10.24
N ASP A 92 11.15 -11.91 10.15
CA ASP A 92 11.18 -12.87 9.06
C ASP A 92 10.01 -13.88 9.21
N PRO A 93 9.13 -14.02 8.21
CA PRO A 93 8.04 -14.99 8.26
C PRO A 93 8.49 -16.46 8.22
N GLY A 94 9.76 -16.73 7.91
CA GLY A 94 10.31 -18.08 7.80
C GLY A 94 9.71 -18.87 6.64
N THR A 95 10.10 -20.14 6.52
CA THR A 95 9.61 -21.03 5.46
C THR A 95 8.11 -21.30 5.62
N PHE A 96 7.35 -21.22 4.53
CA PHE A 96 5.95 -21.62 4.53
C PHE A 96 5.79 -23.10 4.89
N ALA A 97 5.06 -23.39 5.97
CA ALA A 97 4.68 -24.73 6.36
C ALA A 97 3.16 -24.83 6.42
N TYR A 98 2.57 -25.62 5.51
CA TYR A 98 1.14 -25.94 5.57
C TYR A 98 0.96 -27.14 6.51
N ALA A 99 0.64 -26.87 7.77
CA ALA A 99 0.01 -27.89 8.60
C ALA A 99 -1.44 -28.01 8.13
N ALA A 100 -1.86 -29.20 7.71
CA ALA A 100 -3.27 -29.45 7.41
C ALA A 100 -4.09 -29.10 8.66
N ALA A 101 -4.75 -27.94 8.64
CA ALA A 101 -5.61 -27.54 9.73
C ALA A 101 -6.76 -28.56 9.85
N PRO A 102 -7.23 -28.89 11.07
CA PRO A 102 -8.44 -29.67 11.24
C PRO A 102 -9.57 -29.02 10.44
N ALA A 103 -10.37 -29.84 9.77
CA ALA A 103 -11.58 -29.38 9.13
C ALA A 103 -12.43 -28.61 10.15
N GLU A 104 -12.95 -27.47 9.70
CA GLU A 104 -14.00 -26.68 10.36
C GLU A 104 -13.55 -25.76 11.52
N VAL A 105 -13.25 -24.52 11.16
CA VAL A 105 -13.93 -23.39 11.82
C VAL A 105 -14.49 -22.52 10.72
N ALA A 106 -15.81 -22.38 10.74
CA ALA A 106 -16.56 -21.46 9.91
C ALA A 106 -15.89 -20.08 9.91
N LYS A 107 -15.71 -19.55 8.71
CA LYS A 107 -15.42 -18.16 8.37
C LYS A 107 -15.99 -17.22 9.45
N PRO A 108 -15.19 -16.34 10.08
CA PRO A 108 -15.72 -15.03 10.42
C PRO A 108 -16.05 -14.35 9.08
N ILE A 109 -17.32 -14.41 8.70
CA ILE A 109 -17.95 -13.28 8.03
C ILE A 109 -17.79 -12.12 9.03
N GLU A 110 -17.37 -10.94 8.57
CA GLU A 110 -16.89 -9.78 9.35
C GLU A 110 -15.36 -9.78 9.53
N ALA A 111 -14.57 -8.89 8.92
CA ALA A 111 -14.74 -7.45 8.90
C ALA A 111 -14.42 -6.81 7.53
N ALA A 112 -15.46 -6.51 6.76
CA ALA A 112 -15.48 -5.30 5.96
C ALA A 112 -15.98 -4.18 6.90
N GLY A 113 -15.10 -3.71 7.78
CA GLY A 113 -15.50 -2.80 8.86
C GLY A 113 -14.33 -2.34 9.71
N ALA A 114 -13.30 -1.76 9.10
CA ALA A 114 -12.39 -0.80 9.74
C ALA A 114 -11.43 -0.15 8.72
N HIS A 115 -11.96 0.39 7.63
CA HIS A 115 -11.47 1.69 7.21
C HIS A 115 -12.54 2.67 7.66
N SER A 116 -12.40 3.18 8.89
CA SER A 116 -12.97 4.50 9.16
C SER A 116 -12.49 5.39 8.01
N PRO A 117 -13.37 6.04 7.22
CA PRO A 117 -12.91 7.28 6.65
C PRO A 117 -12.48 8.12 7.84
N ALA A 118 -11.28 8.72 7.77
CA ALA A 118 -10.93 9.79 8.68
C ALA A 118 -12.16 10.69 8.81
N THR A 119 -12.59 11.00 10.03
CA THR A 119 -13.66 11.98 10.26
C THR A 119 -13.38 13.14 9.33
N THR A 120 -14.21 13.30 8.30
CA THR A 120 -14.16 14.48 7.45
C THR A 120 -14.23 15.64 8.42
N ALA A 121 -13.17 16.44 8.50
CA ALA A 121 -13.16 17.63 9.33
C ALA A 121 -14.38 18.46 8.92
N ALA A 122 -15.40 18.47 9.77
CA ALA A 122 -16.69 19.08 9.45
C ALA A 122 -16.59 20.61 9.31
N ASN A 123 -15.43 21.20 9.61
CA ASN A 123 -15.13 22.61 9.38
C ASN A 123 -13.63 22.76 9.07
N PRO A 124 -13.20 23.11 7.85
CA PRO A 124 -11.94 23.85 7.72
C PRO A 124 -12.10 25.17 8.49
N PRO A 125 -11.07 25.71 9.16
CA PRO A 125 -11.11 27.09 9.64
C PRO A 125 -11.04 28.03 8.41
N SER A 126 -12.09 28.04 7.60
CA SER A 126 -12.26 28.97 6.51
C SER A 126 -12.96 30.20 7.06
N SER A 127 -12.26 30.96 7.89
CA SER A 127 -12.61 32.37 8.06
C SER A 127 -12.31 33.07 6.74
N LEU A 128 -13.25 33.84 6.19
CA LEU A 128 -13.03 34.75 5.04
C LEU A 128 -12.08 35.91 5.39
N GLN A 129 -11.25 35.76 6.43
CA GLN A 129 -10.26 36.75 6.82
C GLN A 129 -9.06 36.66 5.87
N PRO A 130 -8.68 37.79 5.23
CA PRO A 130 -7.43 37.86 4.49
C PRO A 130 -6.25 37.48 5.39
N ASP A 131 -5.30 36.68 4.88
CA ASP A 131 -4.09 36.23 5.60
C ASP A 131 -3.31 37.36 6.29
N ALA A 132 -3.38 38.58 5.75
CA ALA A 132 -2.73 39.77 6.31
C ALA A 132 -3.23 40.18 7.72
N VAL A 133 -4.42 39.72 8.14
CA VAL A 133 -4.97 39.97 9.48
C VAL A 133 -4.53 38.90 10.48
N VAL A 134 -4.34 37.66 10.02
CA VAL A 134 -4.03 36.51 10.89
C VAL A 134 -2.54 36.43 11.21
N ASN A 135 -1.69 36.91 10.30
CA ASN A 135 -0.24 36.94 10.51
C ASN A 135 0.31 38.33 10.18
N PRO A 136 0.18 39.31 11.10
CA PRO A 136 0.78 40.62 10.90
C PRO A 136 2.31 40.46 10.91
N ALA A 137 2.92 40.53 9.73
CA ALA A 137 4.34 40.75 9.61
C ALA A 137 4.64 42.12 10.23
N ASN A 138 5.36 42.13 11.36
CA ASN A 138 5.85 43.36 11.96
C ASN A 138 7.26 43.66 11.41
N PRO A 139 7.44 44.59 10.44
CA PRO A 139 8.76 45.09 10.11
C PRO A 139 9.12 46.25 11.04
N ALA A 140 9.40 45.95 12.31
CA ALA A 140 9.98 46.95 13.21
C ALA A 140 10.87 46.32 14.27
N LYS A 141 12.05 45.83 13.86
CA LYS A 141 13.30 45.89 14.66
C LYS A 141 14.52 45.41 13.88
N LYS A 142 15.20 46.37 13.25
CA LYS A 142 16.67 46.49 13.12
C LYS A 142 16.90 47.85 12.47
N LEU A 143 17.19 48.86 13.29
CA LEU A 143 18.54 49.33 13.63
C LEU A 143 19.25 49.86 12.38
#